data_AF-A0A7X5TCA3-F1
#
_entry.id   AF-A0A7X5TCA3-F1
#
_cell.length_a   1.000
_cell.length_b   1.000
_cell.length_c   1.000
_cell.angle_alpha   90.00
_cell.angle_beta   90.00
_cell.angle_gamma   90.00
#
_symmetry.space_group_name_H-M   'P 1'
#
loop_
_entity.id
_entity.type
_entity.pdbx_description
1 polymer ?
#
loop_
_entity_poly.entity_id
_entity_poly.type
_entity_poly.pdbx_seq_one_letter_code
_entity_poly.pdbx_strand_id
1 'polypeptide(L)'
;MTKKKTSKKQKFCFEDMPILKSKKKASAKHKPSDFFKAHDKVAQALLQSLEDNDAGAFLEILDAYLRVNRTKTARETNLSRTTVQQALSNKGNPTIRTIAKIVHQSVA
;
A
#
# COMPACT_ATOMS: atom_id res chain seq x y z
N MET A 1 -62.19 18.01 6.65
CA MET A 1 -60.84 17.40 6.68
C MET A 1 -59.79 18.47 6.36
N THR A 2 -59.36 19.26 7.35
CA THR A 2 -58.42 20.37 7.18
C THR A 2 -56.98 19.86 7.27
N LYS A 3 -56.19 20.01 6.21
CA LYS A 3 -54.79 19.52 6.15
C LYS A 3 -53.90 20.35 7.10
N LYS A 4 -53.19 19.66 8.00
CA LYS A 4 -52.25 20.25 8.97
C LYS A 4 -50.99 20.73 8.21
N LYS A 5 -50.70 22.04 8.27
CA LYS A 5 -49.49 22.62 7.66
C LYS A 5 -48.24 22.08 8.36
N THR A 6 -47.35 21.44 7.62
CA THR A 6 -46.03 21.03 8.12
C THR A 6 -45.03 22.18 8.03
N SER A 7 -44.14 22.25 9.03
CA SER A 7 -43.12 23.29 9.16
C SER A 7 -42.19 23.34 7.94
N LYS A 8 -41.91 24.55 7.45
CA LYS A 8 -40.96 24.80 6.34
C LYS A 8 -39.61 24.20 6.71
N LYS A 9 -39.03 23.45 5.76
CA LYS A 9 -37.72 22.78 5.83
C LYS A 9 -36.75 23.50 6.76
N GLN A 10 -36.35 22.83 7.84
CA GLN A 10 -35.26 23.28 8.71
C GLN A 10 -34.02 23.47 7.83
N LYS A 11 -33.47 24.68 7.79
CA LYS A 11 -32.19 24.94 7.14
C LYS A 11 -31.12 24.24 8.00
N PHE A 12 -30.29 23.41 7.37
CA PHE A 12 -29.11 22.86 8.03
C PHE A 12 -28.09 23.99 8.17
N CYS A 13 -27.99 24.58 9.36
CA CYS A 13 -27.15 25.74 9.62
C CYS A 13 -25.72 25.31 9.93
N PHE A 14 -24.77 25.64 9.06
CA PHE A 14 -23.34 25.53 9.33
C PHE A 14 -22.83 26.64 10.26
N GLU A 15 -23.62 27.68 10.51
CA GLU A 15 -23.20 28.89 11.23
C GLU A 15 -22.91 28.64 12.72
N ASP A 16 -23.60 27.67 13.34
CA ASP A 16 -23.43 27.32 14.75
C ASP A 16 -22.45 26.14 14.97
N MET A 17 -21.76 25.69 13.92
CA MET A 17 -20.84 24.56 14.05
C MET A 17 -19.54 25.03 14.73
N PRO A 18 -19.14 24.46 15.88
CA PRO A 18 -17.92 24.88 16.56
C PRO A 18 -16.70 24.59 15.68
N ILE A 19 -16.04 25.65 15.20
CA ILE A 19 -14.80 25.55 14.43
C ILE A 19 -13.68 25.14 15.40
N LEU A 20 -13.40 23.84 15.46
CA LEU A 20 -12.27 23.30 16.20
C LEU A 20 -10.98 23.65 15.45
N LYS A 21 -10.22 24.63 15.96
CA LYS A 21 -8.84 24.85 15.52
C LYS A 21 -8.02 23.62 15.90
N SER A 22 -7.77 22.75 14.93
CA SER A 22 -6.81 21.65 15.09
C SER A 22 -5.49 22.26 15.57
N LYS A 23 -5.03 21.81 16.75
CA LYS A 23 -3.67 22.10 17.18
C LYS A 23 -2.77 21.50 16.10
N LYS A 24 -1.95 22.33 15.43
CA LYS A 24 -0.90 21.89 14.51
C LYS A 24 0.14 21.07 15.28
N LYS A 25 -0.23 19.90 15.80
CA LYS A 25 0.74 18.83 15.98
C LYS A 25 1.10 18.45 14.56
N ALA A 26 2.32 18.78 14.15
CA ALA A 26 2.84 18.33 12.88
C ALA A 26 2.67 16.80 12.87
N SER A 27 1.68 16.30 12.12
CA SER A 27 1.63 14.89 11.82
C SER A 27 2.95 14.61 11.10
N ALA A 28 3.80 13.80 11.72
CA ALA A 28 5.03 13.38 11.06
C ALA A 28 4.63 12.87 9.68
N LYS A 29 5.25 13.42 8.63
CA LYS A 29 4.89 13.11 7.25
C LYS A 29 5.31 11.67 6.97
N HIS A 30 4.48 10.71 7.36
CA HIS A 30 4.77 9.30 7.18
C HIS A 30 4.75 9.01 5.69
N LYS A 31 5.92 8.70 5.14
CA LYS A 31 6.07 8.24 3.76
C LYS A 31 6.25 6.73 3.77
N PRO A 32 5.19 5.93 3.54
CA PRO A 32 5.28 4.47 3.55
C PRO A 32 6.28 3.93 2.52
N SER A 33 6.57 4.69 1.47
CA SER A 33 7.60 4.34 0.48
C SER A 33 9.02 4.30 1.05
N ASP A 34 9.32 4.98 2.16
CA ASP A 34 10.65 4.97 2.76
C ASP A 34 10.94 3.65 3.48
N PHE A 35 9.91 2.90 3.90
CA PHE A 35 10.06 1.55 4.43
C PHE A 35 10.63 0.60 3.38
N PHE A 36 10.08 0.63 2.16
CA PHE A 36 10.48 -0.25 1.05
C PHE A 36 11.81 0.12 0.39
N LYS A 37 12.45 1.20 0.83
CA LYS A 37 13.84 1.53 0.45
C LYS A 37 14.86 0.89 1.40
N ALA A 38 14.45 0.55 2.62
CA ALA A 38 15.31 -0.10 3.61
C ALA A 38 15.24 -1.62 3.41
N HIS A 39 16.19 -2.16 2.64
CA HIS A 39 16.28 -3.57 2.29
C HIS A 39 16.22 -4.49 3.53
N ASP A 40 16.90 -4.13 4.62
CA ASP A 40 16.90 -4.90 5.88
C ASP A 40 15.49 -5.11 6.46
N LYS A 41 14.65 -4.07 6.41
CA LYS A 41 13.29 -4.12 6.95
C LYS A 41 12.37 -4.96 6.07
N VAL A 42 12.55 -4.87 4.75
CA VAL A 42 11.80 -5.69 3.80
C VAL A 42 12.19 -7.16 3.96
N ALA A 43 13.49 -7.46 4.13
CA ALA A 43 13.98 -8.80 4.37
C ALA A 43 13.40 -9.42 5.63
N GLN A 44 13.41 -8.69 6.75
CA GLN A 44 12.81 -9.14 8.01
C GLN A 44 11.31 -9.42 7.85
N ALA A 45 10.56 -8.54 7.18
CA ALA A 45 9.13 -8.73 6.96
C ALA A 45 8.81 -9.95 6.06
N LEU A 46 9.61 -10.17 5.01
CA LEU A 46 9.48 -11.34 4.15
C LEU A 46 9.85 -12.64 4.90
N LEU A 47 10.86 -12.60 5.77
CA LEU A 47 11.24 -13.77 6.57
C LEU A 47 10.16 -14.10 7.61
N GLN A 48 9.67 -13.10 8.33
CA GLN A 48 8.61 -13.25 9.32
C GLN A 48 7.33 -13.85 8.71
N SER A 49 6.93 -13.37 7.53
CA SER A 49 5.75 -13.92 6.83
C SER A 49 5.93 -15.38 6.41
N LEU A 50 7.15 -15.83 6.13
CA LEU A 50 7.44 -17.25 5.88
C LEU A 50 7.42 -18.08 7.17
N GLU A 51 7.95 -17.55 8.27
CA GLU A 51 7.90 -18.20 9.60
C GLU A 51 6.46 -18.39 10.09
N ASP A 52 5.62 -17.38 9.88
CA ASP A 52 4.20 -17.40 10.23
C ASP A 52 3.35 -18.21 9.23
N ASN A 53 3.98 -18.77 8.19
CA ASN A 53 3.32 -19.50 7.09
C ASN A 53 2.20 -18.68 6.41
N ASP A 54 2.35 -17.35 6.39
CA ASP A 54 1.43 -16.42 5.75
C ASP A 54 1.94 -16.04 4.36
N ALA A 55 1.62 -16.89 3.40
CA ALA A 55 1.91 -16.66 1.99
C ALA A 55 1.21 -15.40 1.44
N GLY A 56 0.08 -15.00 2.02
CA GLY A 56 -0.65 -13.80 1.62
C GLY A 56 0.15 -12.54 1.95
N ALA A 57 0.57 -12.41 3.21
CA ALA A 57 1.42 -11.32 3.66
C ALA A 57 2.73 -11.24 2.88
N PHE A 58 3.35 -12.39 2.61
CA PHE A 58 4.58 -12.45 1.79
C PHE A 58 4.38 -11.81 0.41
N LEU A 59 3.31 -12.17 -0.29
CA LEU A 59 3.01 -11.64 -1.62
C LEU A 59 2.66 -10.16 -1.58
N GLU A 60 1.91 -9.71 -0.56
CA GLU A 60 1.57 -8.29 -0.39
C GLU A 60 2.80 -7.42 -0.14
N ILE A 61 3.70 -7.86 0.74
CA ILE A 61 4.96 -7.17 1.02
C ILE A 61 5.80 -7.07 -0.25
N LEU A 62 5.89 -8.17 -1.01
CA LEU A 62 6.67 -8.22 -2.24
C LEU A 62 6.05 -7.35 -3.34
N ASP A 63 4.72 -7.31 -3.49
CA ASP A 63 4.04 -6.41 -4.43
C ASP A 63 4.26 -4.95 -4.06
N ALA A 64 4.16 -4.61 -2.76
CA ALA A 64 4.43 -3.26 -2.28
C ALA A 64 5.89 -2.83 -2.53
N TYR A 65 6.85 -3.74 -2.31
CA TYR A 65 8.26 -3.51 -2.66
C TYR A 65 8.44 -3.25 -4.17
N LEU A 66 7.83 -4.08 -5.01
CA LEU A 66 7.91 -3.94 -6.47
C LEU A 66 7.30 -2.63 -6.95
N ARG A 67 6.21 -2.14 -6.36
CA ARG A 67 5.60 -0.85 -6.73
C ARG A 67 6.56 0.32 -6.54
N VAL A 68 7.39 0.27 -5.50
CA VAL A 68 8.37 1.32 -5.20
C VAL A 68 9.65 1.15 -6.03
N ASN A 69 10.12 -0.09 -6.20
CA ASN A 69 11.45 -0.39 -6.76
C ASN A 69 11.43 -0.95 -8.20
N ARG A 70 10.28 -0.95 -8.87
CA ARG A 70 10.05 -1.61 -10.18
C ARG A 70 11.16 -1.41 -11.21
N THR A 71 11.62 -0.17 -11.37
CA THR A 71 12.66 0.19 -12.35
C THR A 71 14.01 -0.39 -11.98
N LYS A 72 14.38 -0.32 -10.70
CA LYS A 72 15.62 -0.90 -10.16
C LYS A 72 15.58 -2.42 -10.31
N THR A 73 14.51 -3.05 -9.85
CA THR A 73 14.34 -4.51 -9.93
C THR A 73 14.37 -5.03 -11.38
N ALA A 74 13.70 -4.37 -12.32
CA ALA A 74 13.72 -4.78 -13.72
C ALA A 74 15.13 -4.73 -14.33
N ARG A 75 15.89 -3.66 -14.02
CA ARG A 75 17.27 -3.49 -14.52
C ARG A 75 18.21 -4.54 -13.96
N GLU A 76 18.13 -4.83 -12.66
CA GLU A 76 19.07 -5.73 -11.98
C GLU A 76 18.75 -7.20 -12.22
N THR A 77 17.46 -7.56 -12.41
CA THR A 77 17.05 -8.95 -12.65
C THR A 77 17.04 -9.36 -14.13
N ASN A 78 17.32 -8.42 -15.06
CA ASN A 78 17.15 -8.59 -16.50
C ASN A 78 15.73 -9.05 -16.91
N LEU A 79 14.72 -8.61 -16.15
CA LEU A 79 13.31 -8.86 -16.45
C LEU A 79 12.69 -7.61 -17.07
N SER A 80 11.74 -7.80 -17.99
CA SER A 80 11.00 -6.68 -18.54
C SER A 80 10.14 -6.02 -17.44
N ARG A 81 9.95 -4.69 -17.52
CA ARG A 81 9.15 -3.93 -16.54
C ARG A 81 7.70 -4.44 -16.48
N THR A 82 7.16 -4.90 -17.60
CA THR A 82 5.83 -5.51 -17.69
C THR A 82 5.81 -6.87 -16.98
N THR A 83 6.84 -7.70 -17.18
CA THR A 83 6.97 -8.98 -16.46
C THR A 83 7.05 -8.76 -14.95
N VAL A 84 7.85 -7.80 -14.47
CA VAL A 84 7.94 -7.47 -13.03
C VAL A 84 6.59 -6.99 -12.48
N GLN A 85 5.88 -6.13 -13.22
CA GLN A 85 4.56 -5.65 -12.82
C GLN A 85 3.50 -6.76 -12.78
N GLN A 86 3.55 -7.69 -13.73
CA GLN A 86 2.58 -8.75 -13.85
C GLN A 86 2.88 -9.93 -12.94
N ALA A 87 4.13 -10.10 -12.51
CA ALA A 87 4.58 -11.25 -11.72
C ALA A 87 3.69 -11.49 -10.49
N LEU A 88 3.29 -10.45 -9.75
CA LEU A 88 2.46 -10.59 -8.55
C LEU A 88 1.00 -10.16 -8.76
N SER A 89 0.60 -9.96 -10.01
CA SER A 89 -0.79 -9.62 -10.33
C SER A 89 -1.69 -10.86 -10.30
N ASN A 90 -2.99 -10.69 -10.07
CA ASN A 90 -3.98 -11.80 -10.09
C ASN A 90 -4.02 -12.59 -11.42
N LYS A 91 -3.48 -12.03 -12.51
CA LYS A 91 -3.38 -12.68 -13.82
C LYS A 91 -1.98 -13.21 -14.13
N GLY A 92 -1.01 -12.92 -13.27
CA GLY A 92 0.37 -13.35 -13.40
C GLY A 92 0.55 -14.81 -13.01
N ASN A 93 1.38 -15.52 -13.76
CA ASN A 93 1.84 -16.85 -13.38
C ASN A 93 3.38 -16.87 -13.41
N PRO A 94 4.04 -16.22 -12.45
CA PRO A 94 5.49 -16.20 -12.39
C PRO A 94 6.02 -17.60 -12.04
N THR A 95 7.14 -17.98 -12.63
CA THR A 95 7.87 -19.16 -12.15
C THR A 95 8.50 -18.88 -10.79
N ILE A 96 8.74 -19.94 -9.99
CA ILE A 96 9.49 -19.84 -8.72
C ILE A 96 10.85 -19.16 -8.94
N ARG A 97 11.51 -19.43 -10.07
CA ARG A 97 12.77 -18.79 -10.45
C ARG A 97 12.63 -17.27 -10.60
N THR A 98 11.52 -16.80 -11.15
CA THR A 98 11.23 -15.37 -11.29
C THR A 98 11.03 -14.73 -9.92
N ILE A 99 10.26 -15.38 -9.04
CA ILE A 99 10.04 -14.89 -7.67
C ILE A 99 11.36 -14.84 -6.90
N ALA A 100 12.17 -15.90 -6.95
CA ALA A 100 13.46 -15.97 -6.26
C ALA A 100 14.42 -14.86 -6.69
N LYS A 101 14.47 -14.51 -7.99
CA LYS A 101 15.26 -13.36 -8.47
C LYS A 101 14.77 -12.03 -7.88
N ILE A 102 13.46 -11.84 -7.83
CA ILE A 102 12.85 -10.62 -7.29
C ILE A 102 13.11 -10.52 -5.78
N VAL A 103 12.96 -11.63 -5.05
CA VAL A 103 13.21 -11.70 -3.60
C VAL A 103 14.69 -11.48 -3.30
N HIS A 104 15.60 -12.09 -4.05
CA HIS A 104 17.03 -11.84 -3.89
C HIS A 104 17.34 -10.35 -4.02
N GLN A 105 16.73 -9.69 -5.00
CA GLN A 105 16.87 -8.25 -5.21
C GLN A 105 16.21 -7.37 -4.14
N SER A 106 15.23 -7.89 -3.39
CA SER A 106 14.62 -7.14 -2.29
C SER A 106 15.45 -7.18 -1.02
N VAL A 107 16.32 -8.19 -0.89
CA VAL A 107 17.16 -8.42 0.29
C VAL A 107 18.63 -8.02 0.05
N ALA A 108 19.07 -7.96 -1.21
CA ALA A 108 20.40 -7.50 -1.63
C ALA A 108 20.45 -5.98 -1.86
#